data_AF-A0A090S060-F1
#
_entry.id   AF-A0A090S060-F1
#
_cell.length_a   1.000
_cell.length_b   1.000
_cell.length_c   1.000
_cell.angle_alpha   90.00
_cell.angle_beta   90.00
_cell.angle_gamma   90.00
#
_symmetry.space_group_name_H-M   'P 1'
#
loop_
_entity.id
_entity.type
_entity.pdbx_description
1 polymer ?
#
loop_
_entity_poly.entity_id
_entity_poly.type
_entity_poly.pdbx_seq_one_letter_code
_entity_poly.pdbx_strand_id
1 'polypeptide(L)'
;MTENRNASQIVSIISTILVIGLAIYLGTLVKSVDTIEEKLSHQAQQIERVTIASNGSDATSAYVPAYSHIYTDGGKAVLLETTLVVRNTDPKNSINIHSIDYFDTNGNLVRQFLEEGYELSPLSSSEYLVEKRETSGGVGANFIVNWSNPNQASKPIFEAVMIGAGQGKDISFTSRAPQ
;
A
#
# COMPACT_ATOMS: atom_id res chain seq x y z
N MET A 1 -37.79 23.48 -50.50
CA MET A 1 -36.75 24.14 -49.68
C MET A 1 -36.96 23.99 -48.17
N THR A 2 -38.19 23.76 -47.69
CA THR A 2 -38.53 23.54 -46.26
C THR A 2 -38.17 22.14 -45.74
N GLU A 3 -38.23 21.11 -46.58
CA GLU A 3 -37.98 19.71 -46.19
C GLU A 3 -36.53 19.43 -45.74
N ASN A 4 -35.54 19.94 -46.49
CA ASN A 4 -34.12 19.81 -46.12
C ASN A 4 -33.75 20.55 -44.82
N ARG A 5 -34.48 21.63 -44.49
CA ARG A 5 -34.26 22.41 -43.27
C ARG A 5 -34.73 21.63 -42.04
N ASN A 6 -35.82 20.88 -42.16
CA ASN A 6 -36.33 20.02 -41.09
C ASN A 6 -35.41 18.80 -40.86
N ALA A 7 -34.91 18.19 -41.94
CA ALA A 7 -33.98 17.07 -41.84
C ALA A 7 -32.65 17.46 -41.15
N SER A 8 -32.08 18.61 -41.50
CA SER A 8 -30.87 19.12 -40.86
C SER A 8 -31.08 19.47 -39.37
N GLN A 9 -32.26 19.97 -39.00
CA GLN A 9 -32.60 20.23 -37.60
C GLN A 9 -32.72 18.94 -36.79
N ILE A 10 -33.34 17.89 -37.35
CA ILE A 10 -33.47 16.58 -36.69
C ILE A 10 -32.09 15.95 -36.45
N VAL A 11 -31.19 15.98 -37.44
CA VAL A 11 -29.83 15.44 -37.29
C VAL A 11 -29.07 16.20 -36.19
N SER A 12 -29.18 17.53 -36.16
CA SER A 12 -28.55 18.36 -35.13
C SER A 12 -29.05 18.03 -33.71
N ILE A 13 -30.36 17.82 -33.55
CA ILE A 13 -30.97 17.44 -32.27
C ILE A 13 -30.45 16.07 -31.81
N ILE A 14 -30.43 15.08 -32.71
CA ILE A 14 -29.94 13.74 -32.40
C ILE A 14 -28.45 13.77 -32.01
N SER A 15 -27.62 14.51 -32.76
CA SER A 15 -26.20 14.69 -32.43
C SER A 15 -26.01 15.34 -31.07
N THR A 16 -26.82 16.35 -30.73
CA THR A 16 -26.74 17.03 -29.43
C THR A 16 -27.11 16.11 -28.28
N ILE A 17 -28.19 15.33 -28.42
CA ILE A 17 -28.60 14.34 -27.42
C ILE A 17 -27.51 13.29 -27.22
N LEU A 18 -26.87 12.83 -28.31
CA LEU A 18 -25.81 11.83 -28.25
C LEU A 18 -24.55 12.37 -27.52
N VAL A 19 -24.18 13.63 -27.76
CA VAL A 19 -23.06 14.27 -27.07
C VAL A 19 -23.37 14.44 -25.58
N ILE A 20 -24.59 14.86 -25.21
CA ILE A 20 -24.99 14.98 -23.80
C ILE A 20 -25.00 13.60 -23.13
N GLY A 21 -25.54 12.58 -23.79
CA GLY A 21 -25.54 11.20 -23.29
C GLY A 21 -24.12 10.67 -23.05
N LEU A 22 -23.20 10.90 -24.00
CA LEU A 22 -21.79 10.53 -23.86
C LEU A 22 -21.10 11.27 -22.71
N ALA A 23 -21.36 12.57 -22.54
CA ALA A 23 -20.81 13.37 -21.45
C ALA A 23 -21.29 12.87 -20.07
N ILE A 24 -22.58 12.55 -19.95
CA ILE A 24 -23.16 11.95 -18.73
C ILE A 24 -22.50 10.60 -18.44
N TYR A 25 -22.40 9.73 -19.45
CA TYR A 25 -21.79 8.41 -19.31
C TYR A 25 -20.33 8.50 -18.84
N LEU A 26 -19.52 9.35 -19.49
CA LEU A 26 -18.13 9.59 -19.10
C LEU A 26 -18.04 10.15 -17.67
N GLY A 27 -18.93 11.07 -17.30
CA GLY A 27 -18.99 11.62 -15.93
C GLY A 27 -19.31 10.57 -14.87
N THR A 28 -20.17 9.59 -15.17
CA THR A 28 -20.44 8.47 -14.25
C THR A 28 -19.24 7.53 -14.11
N LEU A 29 -18.50 7.30 -15.20
CA LEU A 29 -17.32 6.43 -15.20
C LEU A 29 -16.18 7.03 -14.38
N VAL A 30 -15.92 8.33 -14.53
CA VAL A 30 -14.90 9.05 -13.73
C VAL A 30 -15.23 8.98 -12.24
N LYS A 31 -16.47 9.28 -11.84
CA LYS A 31 -16.88 9.18 -10.43
C LYS A 31 -16.70 7.79 -9.84
N SER A 32 -16.89 6.74 -10.64
CA SER A 32 -16.73 5.36 -10.16
C SER A 32 -15.27 5.01 -9.85
N VAL A 33 -14.32 5.59 -10.59
CA VAL A 33 -12.87 5.44 -10.33
C VAL A 33 -12.48 6.19 -9.07
N ASP A 34 -12.89 7.46 -8.93
CA ASP A 34 -12.62 8.25 -7.71
C ASP A 34 -13.15 7.54 -6.46
N THR A 35 -14.34 6.93 -6.55
CA THR A 35 -14.95 6.16 -5.45
C THR A 35 -14.16 4.88 -5.12
N ILE A 36 -13.51 4.25 -6.10
CA ILE A 36 -12.67 3.06 -5.89
C ILE A 36 -11.34 3.48 -5.26
N GLU A 37 -10.71 4.54 -5.77
CA GLU A 37 -9.50 5.11 -5.20
C GLU A 37 -9.71 5.57 -3.77
N GLU A 38 -10.84 6.20 -3.44
CA GLU A 38 -11.20 6.58 -2.07
C GLU A 38 -11.39 5.34 -1.16
N LYS A 39 -12.05 4.29 -1.64
CA LYS A 39 -12.23 3.03 -0.89
C LYS A 39 -10.94 2.23 -0.70
N LEU A 40 -9.99 2.39 -1.61
CA LEU A 40 -8.66 1.75 -1.55
C LEU A 40 -7.60 2.66 -0.94
N SER A 41 -7.87 3.96 -0.82
CA SER A 41 -7.03 4.92 -0.13
C SER A 41 -6.86 4.43 1.30
N HIS A 42 -5.63 4.53 1.80
CA HIS A 42 -5.14 3.75 2.93
C HIS A 42 -5.98 3.92 4.21
N GLN A 43 -7.09 3.19 4.31
CA GLN A 43 -7.68 2.80 5.58
C GLN A 43 -6.85 1.60 5.99
N ALA A 44 -5.88 1.80 6.90
CA ALA A 44 -5.26 0.70 7.61
C ALA A 44 -6.42 -0.21 8.05
N GLN A 45 -6.52 -1.40 7.47
CA GLN A 45 -7.67 -2.26 7.69
C GLN A 45 -7.87 -2.34 9.20
N GLN A 46 -9.01 -1.84 9.70
CA GLN A 46 -9.46 -2.09 11.05
C GLN A 46 -9.89 -3.56 11.12
N ILE A 47 -8.93 -4.45 10.92
CA ILE A 47 -9.07 -5.85 11.28
C ILE A 47 -9.20 -5.82 12.79
N GLU A 48 -10.31 -6.32 13.30
CA GLU A 48 -10.46 -6.63 14.72
C GLU A 48 -9.38 -7.65 15.07
N ARG A 49 -8.28 -7.16 15.62
CA ARG A 49 -7.08 -7.93 15.93
C ARG A 49 -7.23 -8.44 17.35
N VAL A 50 -6.96 -9.74 17.53
CA VAL A 50 -6.85 -10.29 18.87
C VAL A 50 -5.56 -9.76 19.47
N THR A 51 -5.67 -8.79 20.38
CA THR A 51 -4.54 -8.24 21.14
C THR A 51 -3.87 -9.34 21.95
N ILE A 52 -2.54 -9.35 21.97
CA ILE A 52 -1.74 -10.26 22.79
C ILE A 52 -1.04 -9.48 23.92
N ALA A 53 -1.01 -10.06 25.12
CA ALA A 53 -0.36 -9.45 26.28
C ALA A 53 1.13 -9.83 26.38
N SER A 54 2.01 -8.86 26.11
CA SER A 54 3.48 -8.87 26.30
C SER A 54 4.28 -9.99 25.60
N ASN A 55 5.54 -9.65 25.28
CA ASN A 55 6.46 -10.47 24.49
C ASN A 55 6.57 -11.91 25.01
N GLY A 56 6.15 -12.88 24.20
CA GLY A 56 6.47 -14.28 24.44
C GLY A 56 7.98 -14.50 24.44
N SER A 57 8.48 -15.41 25.27
CA SER A 57 9.91 -15.71 25.43
C SER A 57 10.61 -16.20 24.15
N ASP A 58 9.85 -16.48 23.09
CA ASP A 58 10.31 -17.03 21.81
C ASP A 58 10.19 -16.02 20.65
N ALA A 59 10.14 -14.72 20.96
CA ALA A 59 10.09 -13.68 19.93
C ALA A 59 11.40 -13.62 19.12
N THR A 60 11.25 -13.51 17.80
CA THR A 60 12.34 -13.35 16.83
C THR A 60 12.13 -12.06 16.05
N SER A 61 13.22 -11.39 15.67
CA SER A 61 13.20 -10.16 14.87
C SER A 61 13.55 -10.44 13.42
N ALA A 62 12.81 -9.82 12.49
CA ALA A 62 13.12 -9.81 11.07
C ALA A 62 13.46 -8.39 10.60
N TYR A 63 14.60 -8.23 9.94
CA TYR A 63 15.02 -6.97 9.32
C TYR A 63 14.52 -6.93 7.87
N VAL A 64 13.70 -5.93 7.53
CA VAL A 64 13.22 -5.71 6.17
C VAL A 64 13.77 -4.38 5.65
N PRO A 65 14.62 -4.38 4.61
CA PRO A 65 15.10 -3.14 4.02
C PRO A 65 13.94 -2.24 3.53
N ALA A 66 14.11 -0.93 3.62
CA ALA A 66 13.16 0.04 3.12
C ALA A 66 13.91 1.27 2.56
N TYR A 67 13.26 2.05 1.70
CA TYR A 67 13.89 3.26 1.17
C TYR A 67 12.83 4.35 1.09
N SER A 68 13.07 5.48 1.75
CA SER A 68 12.23 6.68 1.55
C SER A 68 12.53 7.34 0.20
N HIS A 69 13.75 7.17 -0.28
CA HIS A 69 14.18 7.60 -1.60
C HIS A 69 15.40 6.80 -2.07
N ILE A 70 15.64 6.84 -3.38
CA ILE A 70 16.87 6.39 -4.02
C ILE A 70 17.32 7.45 -5.04
N TYR A 71 18.43 7.23 -5.74
CA TYR A 71 18.99 8.23 -6.65
C TYR A 71 19.01 7.75 -8.11
N THR A 72 18.78 8.69 -9.02
CA THR A 72 18.89 8.52 -10.47
C THR A 72 19.56 9.75 -11.10
N ASP A 73 19.79 9.73 -12.42
CA ASP A 73 20.23 10.89 -13.21
C ASP A 73 21.37 11.71 -12.56
N GLY A 74 22.38 11.03 -12.01
CA GLY A 74 23.55 11.69 -11.38
C GLY A 74 23.35 12.18 -9.95
N GLY A 75 22.47 11.53 -9.16
CA GLY A 75 22.28 11.83 -7.73
C GLY A 75 20.95 12.52 -7.40
N LYS A 76 20.07 12.68 -8.39
CA LYS A 76 18.72 13.22 -8.18
C LYS A 76 17.87 12.21 -7.41
N ALA A 77 17.29 12.66 -6.29
CA ALA A 77 16.44 11.82 -5.47
C ALA A 77 15.12 11.48 -6.18
N VAL A 78 14.72 10.22 -6.08
CA VAL A 78 13.40 9.69 -6.42
C VAL A 78 12.75 9.27 -5.11
N LEU A 79 11.74 10.03 -4.68
CA LEU A 79 10.97 9.73 -3.47
C LEU A 79 10.09 8.50 -3.69
N LEU A 80 9.99 7.66 -2.67
CA LEU A 80 9.32 6.37 -2.72
C LEU A 80 8.23 6.31 -1.66
N GLU A 81 7.06 5.82 -2.05
CA GLU A 81 6.06 5.31 -1.13
C GLU A 81 6.40 3.86 -0.80
N THR A 82 6.38 3.48 0.48
CA THR A 82 6.76 2.13 0.91
C THR A 82 5.61 1.47 1.65
N THR A 83 5.18 0.31 1.17
CA THR A 83 4.21 -0.55 1.84
C THR A 83 4.92 -1.79 2.36
N LEU A 84 5.02 -1.95 3.68
CA LEU A 84 5.39 -3.22 4.30
C LEU A 84 4.17 -4.13 4.33
N VAL A 85 4.32 -5.36 3.85
CA VAL A 85 3.30 -6.41 3.92
C VAL A 85 3.85 -7.56 4.77
N VAL A 86 3.11 -7.88 5.82
CA VAL A 86 3.35 -9.03 6.70
C VAL A 86 2.37 -10.13 6.33
N ARG A 87 2.88 -11.33 6.03
CA ARG A 87 2.05 -12.47 5.57
C ARG A 87 2.28 -13.70 6.44
N ASN A 88 1.21 -14.20 7.05
CA ASN A 88 1.20 -15.55 7.59
C ASN A 88 0.99 -16.53 6.42
N THR A 89 1.98 -17.37 6.13
CA THR A 89 1.88 -18.36 5.04
C THR A 89 1.36 -19.71 5.52
N ASP A 90 1.14 -19.87 6.83
CA ASP A 90 0.64 -21.13 7.37
C ASP A 90 -0.87 -21.27 7.12
N PRO A 91 -1.34 -22.43 6.62
CA PRO A 91 -2.75 -22.66 6.33
C PRO A 91 -3.60 -22.97 7.56
N LYS A 92 -2.99 -23.23 8.73
CA LYS A 92 -3.70 -23.74 9.91
C LYS A 92 -3.39 -22.97 11.19
N ASN A 93 -2.18 -22.47 11.35
CA ASN A 93 -1.69 -21.90 12.58
C ASN A 93 -1.53 -20.38 12.47
N SER A 94 -1.97 -19.66 13.50
CA SER A 94 -1.69 -18.24 13.63
C SER A 94 -0.23 -17.98 14.03
N ILE A 95 0.23 -16.76 13.75
CA ILE A 95 1.48 -16.20 14.27
C ILE A 95 1.18 -14.96 15.10
N ASN A 96 2.11 -14.59 15.97
CA ASN A 96 2.00 -13.38 16.78
C ASN A 96 2.93 -12.30 16.22
N ILE A 97 2.42 -11.10 16.04
CA ILE A 97 3.19 -9.90 15.68
C ILE A 97 3.25 -9.00 16.92
N HIS A 98 4.45 -8.81 17.46
CA HIS A 98 4.67 -8.06 18.71
C HIS A 98 4.90 -6.58 18.45
N SER A 99 5.77 -6.24 17.48
CA SER A 99 6.02 -4.86 17.09
C SER A 99 6.41 -4.76 15.62
N ILE A 100 6.18 -3.57 15.06
CA ILE A 100 6.63 -3.16 13.73
C ILE A 100 7.18 -1.76 13.85
N ASP A 101 8.50 -1.67 13.76
CA ASP A 101 9.26 -0.46 14.06
C ASP A 101 10.01 -0.04 12.80
N TYR A 102 9.91 1.24 12.43
CA TYR A 102 10.57 1.83 11.26
C TYR A 102 11.75 2.70 11.68
N PHE A 103 12.91 2.43 11.11
CA PHE A 103 14.17 3.08 11.44
C PHE A 103 14.73 3.87 10.25
N ASP A 104 15.46 4.94 10.57
CA ASP A 104 16.21 5.72 9.58
C ASP A 104 17.55 5.06 9.21
N THR A 105 18.24 5.70 8.27
CA THR A 105 19.56 5.29 7.77
C THR A 105 20.63 5.22 8.85
N ASN A 106 20.47 5.96 9.95
CA ASN A 106 21.41 5.98 11.07
C ASN A 106 21.02 5.00 12.18
N GLY A 107 19.92 4.26 12.01
CA GLY A 107 19.39 3.34 13.02
C GLY A 107 18.58 4.02 14.12
N ASN A 108 18.11 5.25 13.92
CA ASN A 108 17.19 5.89 14.86
C ASN A 108 15.76 5.42 14.59
N LEU A 109 15.00 5.17 15.65
CA LEU A 109 13.58 4.84 15.55
C LEU A 109 12.80 6.08 15.06
N VAL A 110 12.15 5.94 13.91
CA VAL A 110 11.32 6.99 13.29
C VAL A 110 9.87 6.84 13.70
N ARG A 111 9.34 5.61 13.65
CA ARG A 111 7.93 5.34 13.93
C ARG A 111 7.70 3.92 14.43
N GLN A 112 6.83 3.78 15.41
CA GLN A 112 6.23 2.50 15.80
C GLN A 112 4.82 2.44 15.21
N PHE A 113 4.49 1.34 14.53
CA PHE A 113 3.20 1.19 13.87
C PHE A 113 2.13 0.53 14.74
N LEU A 114 2.54 -0.13 15.83
CA LEU A 114 1.66 -0.88 16.71
C LEU A 114 1.75 -0.29 18.12
N GLU A 115 0.59 0.00 18.71
CA GLU A 115 0.50 0.29 20.15
C GLU A 115 0.56 -1.00 20.97
N GLU A 116 -0.10 -2.05 20.47
CA GLU A 116 -0.14 -3.38 21.06
C GLU A 116 0.07 -4.46 19.99
N GLY A 117 0.70 -5.56 20.38
CA GLY A 117 0.87 -6.72 19.51
C GLY A 117 -0.46 -7.42 19.22
N TYR A 118 -0.49 -8.22 18.16
CA TYR A 118 -1.68 -8.96 17.74
C TYR A 118 -1.39 -10.33 17.16
N GLU A 119 -2.42 -11.18 17.16
CA GLU A 119 -2.41 -12.44 16.42
C GLU A 119 -2.78 -12.23 14.94
N LEU A 120 -1.95 -12.75 14.03
CA LEU A 120 -2.22 -12.81 12.60
C LEU A 120 -2.67 -14.24 12.22
N SER A 121 -3.96 -14.35 11.88
CA SER A 121 -4.64 -15.62 11.56
C SER A 121 -4.01 -16.37 10.38
N PRO A 122 -4.31 -17.67 10.21
CA PRO A 122 -3.82 -18.48 9.09
C PRO A 122 -4.13 -17.83 7.73
N LEU A 123 -3.14 -17.82 6.83
CA LEU A 123 -3.20 -17.18 5.50
C LEU A 123 -3.55 -15.69 5.49
N SER A 124 -3.62 -15.04 6.66
CA SER A 124 -3.93 -13.62 6.74
C SER A 124 -2.69 -12.76 6.49
N SER A 125 -2.92 -11.50 6.14
CA SER A 125 -1.87 -10.51 5.92
C SER A 125 -2.27 -9.17 6.53
N SER A 126 -1.28 -8.32 6.73
CA SER A 126 -1.47 -6.95 7.18
C SER A 126 -0.41 -6.04 6.58
N GLU A 127 -0.80 -4.80 6.27
CA GLU A 127 0.06 -3.83 5.62
C GLU A 127 0.26 -2.54 6.43
N TYR A 128 1.41 -1.91 6.20
CA TYR A 128 1.85 -0.69 6.86
C TYR A 128 2.49 0.27 5.86
N LEU A 129 1.99 1.49 5.80
CA LEU A 129 2.41 2.50 4.82
C LEU A 129 3.37 3.51 5.42
N VAL A 130 4.53 3.68 4.79
CA VAL A 130 5.34 4.89 4.88
C VAL A 130 5.07 5.70 3.61
N GLU A 131 4.35 6.79 3.77
CA GLU A 131 3.96 7.63 2.65
C GLU A 131 5.16 8.31 2.00
N LYS A 132 5.04 8.60 0.70
CA LYS A 132 6.10 9.26 -0.07
C LYS A 132 6.62 10.58 0.53
N ARG A 133 5.79 11.30 1.29
CA ARG A 133 6.18 12.56 1.93
C ARG A 133 7.06 12.37 3.17
N GLU A 134 7.10 11.17 3.74
CA GLU A 134 7.89 10.83 4.93
C GLU A 134 9.34 10.49 4.54
N THR A 135 10.17 11.53 4.43
CA THR A 135 11.56 11.41 3.95
C THR A 135 12.59 11.10 5.04
N SER A 136 12.15 11.04 6.30
CA SER A 136 13.01 10.84 7.47
C SER A 136 13.78 9.51 7.45
N GLY A 137 13.28 8.48 6.76
CA GLY A 137 13.96 7.18 6.70
C GLY A 137 15.31 7.20 5.95
N GLY A 138 15.45 8.06 4.95
CA GLY A 138 16.64 8.07 4.07
C GLY A 138 16.77 6.83 3.16
N VAL A 139 18.00 6.56 2.73
CA VAL A 139 18.35 5.47 1.78
C VAL A 139 18.79 4.17 2.47
N GLY A 140 18.91 4.16 3.79
CA GLY A 140 19.17 2.96 4.60
C GLY A 140 18.03 2.65 5.56
N ALA A 141 16.83 3.13 5.24
CA ALA A 141 15.66 2.89 6.09
C ALA A 141 15.37 1.40 6.20
N ASN A 142 14.67 1.00 7.25
CA ASN A 142 14.30 -0.40 7.44
C ASN A 142 13.14 -0.55 8.40
N PHE A 143 12.49 -1.71 8.33
CA PHE A 143 11.57 -2.17 9.34
C PHE A 143 12.22 -3.27 10.17
N ILE A 144 11.95 -3.26 11.47
CA ILE A 144 12.16 -4.39 12.36
C ILE A 144 10.78 -4.94 12.72
N VAL A 145 10.53 -6.19 12.35
CA VAL A 145 9.29 -6.89 12.72
C VAL A 145 9.62 -7.91 13.79
N ASN A 146 9.08 -7.72 14.99
CA ASN A 146 9.17 -8.69 16.07
C ASN A 146 7.96 -9.61 16.04
N TRP A 147 8.18 -10.92 15.98
CA TRP A 147 7.12 -11.90 15.80
C TRP A 147 7.45 -13.23 16.50
N SER A 148 6.46 -14.09 16.71
CA SER A 148 6.67 -15.47 17.15
C SER A 148 5.65 -16.44 16.55
N ASN A 149 5.98 -17.73 16.53
CA ASN A 149 5.11 -18.81 16.05
C ASN A 149 4.84 -19.86 17.14
N PRO A 150 3.95 -19.57 18.10
CA PRO A 150 3.73 -20.41 19.28
C PRO A 150 3.37 -21.87 18.95
N ASN A 151 2.72 -22.11 17.81
CA ASN A 151 2.31 -23.45 17.36
C ASN A 151 3.19 -24.03 16.25
N GLN A 152 4.47 -23.62 16.18
CA GLN A 152 5.41 -24.03 15.12
C GLN A 152 4.86 -23.76 13.71
N ALA A 153 4.10 -22.66 13.56
CA ALA A 153 3.62 -22.21 12.28
C ALA A 153 4.77 -22.02 11.28
N SER A 154 4.45 -22.14 10.00
CA SER A 154 5.33 -21.85 8.87
C SER A 154 5.96 -20.46 9.01
N LYS A 155 7.21 -20.31 8.54
CA LYS A 155 7.89 -19.01 8.56
C LYS A 155 7.08 -17.98 7.73
N PRO A 156 6.73 -16.81 8.30
CA PRO A 156 6.03 -15.77 7.59
C PRO A 156 6.90 -15.13 6.49
N ILE A 157 6.25 -14.36 5.63
CA ILE A 157 6.94 -13.49 4.66
C ILE A 157 6.74 -12.04 5.09
N PHE A 158 7.85 -11.30 5.18
CA PHE A 158 7.86 -9.86 5.36
C PHE A 158 8.47 -9.22 4.11
N GLU A 159 7.69 -8.38 3.43
CA GLU A 159 8.07 -7.79 2.16
C GLU A 159 7.74 -6.29 2.17
N ALA A 160 8.73 -5.47 1.84
CA ALA A 160 8.50 -4.06 1.54
C ALA A 160 8.38 -3.90 0.02
N VAL A 161 7.30 -3.23 -0.41
CA VAL A 161 7.08 -2.80 -1.79
C VAL A 161 7.28 -1.30 -1.86
N MET A 162 8.20 -0.84 -2.70
CA MET A 162 8.52 0.57 -2.88
C MET A 162 8.04 1.01 -4.26
N ILE A 163 7.29 2.10 -4.31
CA ILE A 163 6.79 2.69 -5.55
C ILE A 163 7.27 4.14 -5.64
N GLY A 164 8.02 4.44 -6.69
CA GLY A 164 8.39 5.79 -7.07
C GLY A 164 7.62 6.21 -8.30
N ALA A 165 6.56 7.01 -8.12
CA ALA A 165 5.79 7.56 -9.23
C ALA A 165 6.08 9.05 -9.42
N GLY A 166 6.30 9.50 -10.66
CA GLY A 166 6.42 10.92 -11.00
C GLY A 166 7.55 11.29 -11.99
N GLN A 167 7.38 12.44 -12.66
CA GLN A 167 8.31 12.97 -13.68
C GLN A 167 8.52 12.04 -14.90
N GLY A 168 7.48 11.29 -15.30
CA GLY A 168 7.47 10.49 -16.53
C GLY A 168 8.23 9.17 -16.48
N LYS A 169 8.67 8.74 -15.28
CA LYS A 169 9.27 7.42 -15.03
C LYS A 169 8.70 6.88 -13.74
N ASP A 170 7.96 5.78 -13.82
CA ASP A 170 7.47 5.07 -12.65
C ASP A 170 8.35 3.84 -12.42
N ILE A 171 8.75 3.65 -11.18
CA ILE A 171 9.55 2.51 -10.75
C ILE A 171 8.85 1.81 -9.60
N SER A 172 8.96 0.49 -9.56
CA SER A 172 8.60 -0.29 -8.40
C SER A 172 9.59 -1.43 -8.20
N PHE A 173 9.84 -1.75 -6.94
CA PHE A 173 10.69 -2.87 -6.56
C PHE A 173 10.31 -3.36 -5.17
N THR A 174 10.77 -4.56 -4.83
CA THR A 174 10.53 -5.15 -3.52
C THR A 174 11.84 -5.46 -2.82
N SER A 175 11.75 -5.57 -1.50
CA SER A 175 12.80 -6.17 -0.69
C SER A 175 12.17 -7.04 0.39
N ARG A 176 12.91 -8.05 0.86
CA ARG A 176 12.41 -9.04 1.81
C ARG A 176 13.39 -9.23 2.94
N ALA A 177 12.88 -9.63 4.09
CA ALA A 177 13.75 -10.11 5.17
C ALA A 177 14.52 -11.36 4.73
N PRO A 178 15.80 -11.52 5.15
CA PRO A 178 16.52 -12.76 5.01
C PRO A 178 15.75 -13.92 5.69
N GLN A 179 15.67 -15.08 5.05
CA GLN A 179 14.95 -16.27 5.55
C GLN A 179 15.79 -17.13 6.48
#